data_AF-A0A2I0JZH6-F1
#
_entry.id   AF-A0A2I0JZH6-F1
#
_cell.length_a   1.000
_cell.length_b   1.000
_cell.length_c   1.000
_cell.angle_alpha   90.00
_cell.angle_beta   90.00
_cell.angle_gamma   90.00
#
_symmetry.space_group_name_H-M   'P 1'
#
loop_
_entity.id
_entity.type
_entity.pdbx_description
1 polymer ?
#
loop_
_entity_poly.entity_id
_entity_poly.type
_entity_poly.pdbx_seq_one_letter_code
_entity_poly.pdbx_strand_id
1 'polypeptide(L)'
;MPRGSLENHLFRRGSYFQPLSWSLRLKVALGAAKGLAFLHSSEAKVIYRDFKTSNILLDSNYNAKLSDFGLAKDGPTGDKSHVSTRVMGTHGYAAPEYLATGHLTAKSDVYSFGVVLLEMLSGRRAIDKNRPLGEHNLVEWAKPYLANKRKVFRVLDNRLEGQYKIEEAHKATTLALRCLSMNIKFRPNMEDVVVALEQLQAPKGNENGQSKSGNSNNQRVRRHSADDARSTNRPVSYPRPSASPLYA
;
A
#
# COMPACT_ATOMS: atom_id res chain seq x y z
N MET A 1 -17.31 -13.05 16.37
CA MET A 1 -17.33 -11.97 15.36
C MET A 1 -18.08 -12.46 14.12
N PRO A 2 -19.15 -11.77 13.68
CA PRO A 2 -20.09 -12.28 12.66
C PRO A 2 -19.48 -12.68 11.32
N ARG A 3 -18.42 -12.01 10.86
CA ARG A 3 -17.75 -12.35 9.59
C ARG A 3 -16.51 -13.23 9.77
N GLY A 4 -16.22 -13.71 10.98
CA GLY A 4 -15.05 -14.55 11.25
C GLY A 4 -13.71 -13.82 11.04
N SER A 5 -12.65 -14.57 10.78
CA SER A 5 -11.29 -14.04 10.56
C SER A 5 -11.04 -13.59 9.12
N LEU A 6 -10.17 -12.60 8.94
CA LEU A 6 -9.70 -12.13 7.64
C LEU A 6 -9.11 -13.28 6.79
N GLU A 7 -8.41 -14.22 7.42
CA GLU A 7 -7.88 -15.42 6.76
C GLU A 7 -8.96 -16.16 5.93
N ASN A 8 -10.17 -16.30 6.48
CA ASN A 8 -11.26 -16.98 5.79
C ASN A 8 -11.69 -16.24 4.52
N HIS A 9 -11.61 -14.91 4.51
CA HIS A 9 -11.98 -14.10 3.35
C HIS A 9 -10.90 -14.05 2.28
N LEU A 10 -9.62 -14.19 2.65
CA LEU A 10 -8.51 -14.14 1.70
C LEU A 10 -8.27 -15.48 1.00
N PHE A 11 -8.33 -16.60 1.75
CA PHE A 11 -7.82 -17.88 1.27
C PHE A 11 -8.85 -18.98 1.02
N ARG A 12 -10.09 -18.84 1.50
CA ARG A 12 -11.13 -19.81 1.13
C ARG A 12 -11.45 -19.70 -0.35
N ARG A 13 -11.74 -20.86 -0.94
CA ARG A 13 -12.12 -20.99 -2.35
C ARG A 13 -13.47 -21.69 -2.43
N GLY A 14 -14.31 -21.23 -3.36
CA GLY A 14 -15.65 -21.76 -3.62
C GLY A 14 -16.51 -20.68 -4.26
N SER A 15 -17.48 -21.09 -5.09
CA SER A 15 -18.38 -20.16 -5.80
C SER A 15 -19.18 -19.23 -4.87
N TYR A 16 -19.41 -19.66 -3.63
CA TYR A 16 -20.14 -18.90 -2.61
C TYR A 16 -19.30 -17.86 -1.86
N PHE A 17 -17.97 -17.86 -2.02
CA PHE A 17 -17.08 -16.95 -1.31
C PHE A 17 -16.61 -15.82 -2.24
N GLN A 18 -17.20 -14.65 -2.06
CA GLN A 18 -16.78 -13.44 -2.76
C GLN A 18 -15.48 -12.90 -2.14
N PRO A 19 -14.41 -12.70 -2.94
CA PRO A 19 -13.18 -12.07 -2.47
C PRO A 19 -13.46 -10.65 -1.95
N LEU A 20 -12.69 -10.20 -0.94
CA LEU A 20 -12.76 -8.81 -0.50
C LEU A 20 -12.31 -7.89 -1.64
N SER A 21 -13.11 -6.86 -1.90
CA SER A 21 -12.76 -5.76 -2.80
C SER A 21 -11.52 -5.01 -2.29
N TRP A 22 -10.84 -4.30 -3.19
CA TRP A 22 -9.69 -3.47 -2.85
C TRP A 22 -9.95 -2.51 -1.67
N SER A 23 -11.07 -1.78 -1.74
CA SER A 23 -11.47 -0.82 -0.71
C SER A 23 -11.71 -1.49 0.65
N LEU A 24 -12.33 -2.67 0.68
CA LEU A 24 -12.52 -3.42 1.92
C LEU A 24 -11.20 -3.94 2.48
N ARG A 25 -10.26 -4.39 1.64
CA ARG A 25 -8.92 -4.80 2.10
C ARG A 25 -8.19 -3.63 2.77
N LEU A 26 -8.20 -2.45 2.15
CA LEU A 26 -7.60 -1.25 2.73
C LEU A 26 -8.30 -0.79 4.01
N LYS A 27 -9.64 -0.86 4.07
CA LYS A 27 -10.42 -0.57 5.28
C LYS A 27 -10.01 -1.49 6.44
N VAL A 28 -9.91 -2.79 6.18
CA VAL A 28 -9.51 -3.79 7.18
C VAL A 28 -8.06 -3.57 7.61
N ALA A 29 -7.14 -3.32 6.67
CA ALA A 29 -5.75 -3.02 6.97
C ALA A 29 -5.62 -1.78 7.88
N LEU A 30 -6.39 -0.71 7.59
CA LEU A 30 -6.41 0.49 8.42
C LEU A 30 -6.94 0.21 9.82
N GLY A 31 -8.05 -0.52 9.96
CA GLY A 31 -8.62 -0.86 11.26
C GLY A 31 -7.64 -1.70 12.10
N ALA A 32 -6.97 -2.68 11.49
CA ALA A 32 -5.97 -3.50 12.15
C ALA A 32 -4.73 -2.69 12.52
N ALA A 33 -4.29 -1.77 11.66
CA ALA A 33 -3.19 -0.85 11.93
C ALA A 33 -3.50 0.08 13.12
N LYS A 34 -4.71 0.63 13.20
CA LYS A 34 -5.16 1.46 14.34
C LYS A 34 -5.15 0.67 15.64
N GLY A 35 -5.64 -0.57 15.62
CA GLY A 35 -5.58 -1.46 16.77
C GLY A 35 -4.14 -1.71 17.25
N LEU A 36 -3.22 -1.97 16.32
CA LEU A 36 -1.82 -2.21 16.66
C LEU A 36 -1.08 -0.93 17.08
N ALA A 37 -1.40 0.22 16.48
CA ALA A 37 -0.90 1.52 16.90
C ALA A 37 -1.31 1.86 18.34
N PHE A 38 -2.57 1.58 18.70
CA PHE A 38 -3.04 1.73 20.07
C PHE A 38 -2.23 0.88 21.06
N LEU A 39 -1.96 -0.40 20.73
CA LEU A 39 -1.14 -1.27 21.58
C LEU A 39 0.28 -0.71 21.75
N HIS A 40 0.87 -0.16 20.70
CA HIS A 40 2.22 0.42 20.73
C HIS A 40 2.30 1.83 21.33
N SER A 41 1.16 2.40 21.72
CA SER A 41 1.12 3.75 22.30
C SER A 41 1.94 3.85 23.59
N SER A 42 2.26 5.08 23.99
CA SER A 42 2.94 5.36 25.25
C SER A 42 2.13 4.97 26.49
N GLU A 43 0.80 4.82 26.35
CA GLU A 43 -0.08 4.41 27.42
C GLU A 43 -0.13 2.88 27.56
N ALA A 44 -0.43 2.16 26.46
CA ALA A 44 -0.57 0.71 26.51
C ALA A 44 0.78 -0.01 26.58
N LYS A 45 1.77 0.41 25.77
CA LYS A 45 3.09 -0.22 25.64
C LYS A 45 3.02 -1.74 25.53
N VAL A 46 2.12 -2.29 24.73
CA VAL A 46 1.96 -3.74 24.52
C VAL A 46 2.55 -4.14 23.17
N ILE A 47 3.35 -5.19 23.14
CA ILE A 47 3.81 -5.88 21.93
C ILE A 47 2.92 -7.12 21.73
N TYR A 48 2.26 -7.21 20.59
CA TYR A 48 1.22 -8.20 20.32
C TYR A 48 1.77 -9.57 19.93
N ARG A 49 2.91 -9.61 19.22
CA ARG A 49 3.77 -10.78 18.93
C ARG A 49 3.21 -11.85 18.00
N ASP A 50 1.89 -11.95 17.84
CA ASP A 50 1.24 -12.91 16.95
C ASP A 50 0.26 -12.24 15.97
N PHE A 51 0.72 -11.15 15.35
CA PHE A 51 -0.07 -10.45 14.33
C PHE A 51 -0.13 -11.25 13.03
N LYS A 52 -1.31 -11.81 12.72
CA LYS A 52 -1.58 -12.63 11.53
C LYS A 52 -3.03 -12.51 11.07
N THR A 53 -3.32 -12.92 9.83
CA THR A 53 -4.67 -12.83 9.24
C THR A 53 -5.73 -13.65 10.00
N SER A 54 -5.36 -14.73 10.68
CA SER A 54 -6.29 -15.51 11.52
C SER A 54 -6.77 -14.74 12.76
N ASN A 55 -5.91 -13.86 13.29
CA ASN A 55 -6.17 -13.12 14.53
C ASN A 55 -6.85 -11.76 14.29
N ILE A 56 -7.08 -11.38 13.03
CA ILE A 56 -7.86 -10.21 12.65
C ILE A 56 -9.30 -10.66 12.37
N LEU A 57 -10.21 -10.34 13.28
CA LEU A 57 -11.63 -10.66 13.16
C LEU A 57 -12.43 -9.51 12.56
N LEU A 58 -13.50 -9.83 11.85
CA LEU A 58 -14.32 -8.88 11.12
C LEU A 58 -15.76 -8.85 11.67
N ASP A 59 -16.27 -7.66 11.96
CA ASP A 59 -17.67 -7.48 12.35
C ASP A 59 -18.60 -7.46 11.13
N SER A 60 -19.91 -7.26 11.34
CA SER A 60 -20.91 -7.20 10.27
C SER A 60 -20.62 -6.12 9.22
N ASN A 61 -19.88 -5.07 9.59
CA ASN A 61 -19.51 -3.93 8.75
C ASN A 61 -18.08 -4.01 8.22
N TYR A 62 -17.42 -5.17 8.34
CA TYR A 62 -16.01 -5.37 7.98
C TYR A 62 -15.03 -4.47 8.74
N ASN A 63 -15.38 -4.04 9.95
CA ASN A 63 -14.40 -3.38 10.81
C ASN A 63 -13.50 -4.45 11.45
N ALA A 64 -12.20 -4.21 11.41
CA ALA A 64 -11.19 -5.11 11.98
C ALA A 64 -11.15 -5.01 13.51
N LYS A 65 -10.99 -6.15 14.18
CA LYS A 65 -10.70 -6.28 15.61
C LYS A 65 -9.58 -7.29 15.80
N LEU A 66 -8.58 -6.93 16.60
CA LEU A 66 -7.52 -7.86 17.00
C LEU A 66 -8.06 -8.84 18.05
N SER A 67 -7.61 -10.08 18.02
CA SER A 67 -8.04 -11.17 18.90
C SER A 67 -6.85 -12.03 19.32
N ASP A 68 -7.00 -12.92 20.30
CA ASP A 68 -5.90 -13.79 20.74
C ASP A 68 -4.64 -13.03 21.20
N PHE A 69 -4.73 -12.47 22.40
CA PHE A 69 -3.62 -11.78 23.07
C PHE A 69 -2.76 -12.76 23.91
N GLY A 70 -2.91 -14.08 23.72
CA GLY A 70 -2.24 -15.09 24.56
C GLY A 70 -0.72 -15.04 24.52
N LEU A 71 -0.14 -14.44 23.47
CA LEU A 71 1.31 -14.27 23.31
C LEU A 71 1.78 -12.82 23.54
N ALA A 72 0.87 -11.90 23.80
CA ALA A 72 1.19 -10.49 23.99
C ALA A 72 2.12 -10.29 25.20
N LYS A 73 2.92 -9.24 25.14
CA LYS A 73 3.90 -8.88 26.17
C LYS A 73 3.90 -7.39 26.39
N ASP A 74 4.08 -6.98 27.63
CA ASP A 74 4.43 -5.60 27.93
C ASP A 74 5.77 -5.28 27.24
N GLY A 75 5.82 -4.08 26.68
CA GLY A 75 6.98 -3.52 26.03
C GLY A 75 8.09 -3.26 27.04
N PRO A 76 9.27 -2.86 26.56
CA PRO A 76 10.40 -2.64 27.44
C PRO A 76 10.12 -1.50 28.43
N THR A 77 10.53 -1.71 29.68
CA THR A 77 10.44 -0.74 30.78
C THR A 77 11.80 -0.14 31.10
N GLY A 78 11.83 1.11 31.56
CA GLY A 78 13.07 1.84 31.88
C GLY A 78 13.92 2.06 30.63
N ASP A 79 15.22 1.84 30.74
CA ASP A 79 16.19 2.12 29.67
C ASP A 79 16.36 0.97 28.66
N LYS A 80 15.54 -0.07 28.75
CA LYS A 80 15.62 -1.21 27.84
C LYS A 80 15.07 -0.84 26.46
N SER A 81 15.75 -1.30 25.41
CA SER A 81 15.31 -1.11 24.02
C SER A 81 14.43 -2.24 23.49
N HIS A 82 14.38 -3.38 24.19
CA HIS A 82 13.70 -4.60 23.75
C HIS A 82 13.29 -5.48 24.94
N VAL A 83 12.45 -6.46 24.65
CA VAL A 83 12.05 -7.53 25.58
C VAL A 83 12.75 -8.82 25.16
N SER A 84 13.70 -9.30 25.95
CA SER A 84 14.35 -10.60 25.69
C SER A 84 13.39 -11.72 26.10
N THR A 85 13.02 -12.59 25.16
CA THR A 85 12.08 -13.68 25.40
C THR A 85 12.34 -14.84 24.44
N ARG A 86 11.84 -16.04 24.78
CA ARG A 86 11.87 -17.18 23.85
C ARG A 86 11.20 -16.78 22.53
N VAL A 87 11.72 -17.24 21.41
CA VAL A 87 11.03 -17.05 20.12
C VAL A 87 9.72 -17.86 20.13
N MET A 88 8.61 -17.13 20.06
CA MET A 88 7.23 -17.62 19.92
C MET A 88 6.47 -16.73 18.93
N GLY A 89 5.41 -17.27 18.34
CA GLY A 89 4.59 -16.64 17.31
C GLY A 89 4.37 -17.59 16.14
N THR A 90 3.60 -17.15 15.15
CA THR A 90 3.31 -17.97 13.96
C THR A 90 4.42 -17.91 12.92
N HIS A 91 4.84 -19.08 12.43
CA HIS A 91 5.88 -19.18 11.40
C HIS A 91 5.47 -18.45 10.12
N GLY A 92 6.41 -17.68 9.54
CA GLY A 92 6.18 -16.83 8.36
C GLY A 92 5.84 -15.38 8.66
N TYR A 93 5.45 -15.05 9.89
CA TYR A 93 5.12 -13.68 10.31
C TYR A 93 6.19 -13.02 11.17
N ALA A 94 7.04 -13.82 11.81
CA ALA A 94 8.04 -13.33 12.76
C ALA A 94 9.17 -12.55 12.07
N ALA A 95 9.53 -11.43 12.68
CA ALA A 95 10.60 -10.57 12.19
C ALA A 95 11.97 -11.27 12.27
N PRO A 96 12.87 -11.07 11.29
CA PRO A 96 14.13 -11.80 11.19
C PRO A 96 15.08 -11.55 12.38
N GLU A 97 15.13 -10.32 12.90
CA GLU A 97 15.94 -10.00 14.09
C GLU A 97 15.43 -10.73 15.34
N TYR A 98 14.11 -10.88 15.46
CA TYR A 98 13.50 -11.54 16.61
C TYR A 98 13.75 -13.05 16.55
N LEU A 99 13.67 -13.64 15.35
CA LEU A 99 14.04 -15.04 15.14
C LEU A 99 15.52 -15.30 15.47
N ALA A 100 16.40 -14.37 15.11
CA ALA A 100 17.85 -14.52 15.30
C ALA A 100 18.30 -14.29 16.76
N THR A 101 17.67 -13.36 17.47
CA THR A 101 18.18 -12.88 18.77
C THR A 101 17.23 -13.11 19.95
N GLY A 102 15.95 -13.39 19.70
CA GLY A 102 14.91 -13.39 20.73
C GLY A 102 14.56 -11.99 21.26
N HIS A 103 15.10 -10.92 20.67
CA HIS A 103 14.78 -9.55 21.06
C HIS A 103 13.46 -9.11 20.42
N LEU A 104 12.42 -9.04 21.24
CA LEU A 104 11.09 -8.63 20.84
C LEU A 104 10.93 -7.11 21.00
N THR A 105 10.40 -6.46 19.96
CA THR A 105 10.11 -5.01 19.96
C THR A 105 8.78 -4.72 19.27
N ALA A 106 8.24 -3.51 19.44
CA ALA A 106 7.09 -3.04 18.65
C ALA A 106 7.36 -3.11 17.13
N LYS A 107 8.62 -2.95 16.69
CA LYS A 107 9.01 -3.08 15.28
C LYS A 107 8.96 -4.53 14.77
N SER A 108 8.92 -5.52 15.65
CA SER A 108 8.68 -6.91 15.27
C SER A 108 7.22 -7.09 14.83
N ASP A 109 6.25 -6.47 15.52
CA ASP A 109 4.85 -6.44 15.09
C ASP A 109 4.66 -5.68 13.77
N VAL A 110 5.40 -4.59 13.54
CA VAL A 110 5.37 -3.86 12.27
C VAL A 110 5.77 -4.77 11.10
N TYR A 111 6.77 -5.64 11.30
CA TYR A 111 7.14 -6.61 10.27
C TYR A 111 6.00 -7.59 9.99
N SER A 112 5.40 -8.16 11.04
CA SER A 112 4.24 -9.05 10.91
C SER A 112 3.04 -8.35 10.23
N PHE A 113 2.82 -7.07 10.52
CA PHE A 113 1.85 -6.25 9.78
C PHE A 113 2.18 -6.17 8.28
N GLY A 114 3.45 -5.98 7.93
CA GLY A 114 3.92 -6.00 6.54
C GLY A 114 3.61 -7.32 5.83
N VAL A 115 3.78 -8.45 6.51
CA VAL A 115 3.42 -9.78 5.97
C VAL A 115 1.92 -9.85 5.72
N VAL A 116 1.09 -9.47 6.70
CA VAL A 116 -0.37 -9.46 6.58
C VAL A 116 -0.85 -8.53 5.46
N LEU A 117 -0.25 -7.34 5.33
CA LEU A 117 -0.58 -6.43 4.23
C LEU A 117 -0.26 -7.06 2.87
N LEU A 118 0.86 -7.78 2.76
CA LEU A 118 1.21 -8.51 1.56
C LEU A 118 0.25 -9.68 1.27
N GLU A 119 -0.23 -10.39 2.30
CA GLU A 119 -1.30 -11.38 2.17
C GLU A 119 -2.59 -10.74 1.62
N MET A 120 -2.97 -9.57 2.13
CA MET A 120 -4.12 -8.82 1.63
C MET A 120 -3.91 -8.36 0.19
N LEU A 121 -2.72 -7.91 -0.20
CA LEU A 121 -2.47 -7.47 -1.58
C LEU A 121 -2.45 -8.63 -2.57
N SER A 122 -1.90 -9.78 -2.18
CA SER A 122 -1.64 -10.91 -3.09
C SER A 122 -2.68 -12.02 -3.07
N GLY A 123 -3.49 -12.10 -1.99
CA GLY A 123 -4.38 -13.23 -1.77
C GLY A 123 -3.64 -14.56 -1.56
N ARG A 124 -2.33 -14.52 -1.26
CA ARG A 124 -1.49 -15.70 -0.97
C ARG A 124 -1.18 -15.79 0.52
N ARG A 125 -1.05 -17.01 1.05
CA ARG A 125 -0.67 -17.28 2.43
C ARG A 125 0.80 -16.93 2.66
N ALA A 126 1.15 -16.46 3.86
CA ALA A 126 2.51 -16.15 4.26
C ALA A 126 3.45 -17.35 4.06
N ILE A 127 2.97 -18.56 4.37
CA ILE A 127 3.64 -19.84 4.10
C ILE A 127 2.67 -20.77 3.37
N ASP A 128 3.04 -21.25 2.19
CA ASP A 128 2.25 -22.19 1.38
C ASP A 128 3.15 -23.30 0.80
N LYS A 129 3.15 -24.46 1.45
CA LYS A 129 3.95 -25.63 1.05
C LYS A 129 3.43 -26.32 -0.22
N ASN A 130 2.25 -25.94 -0.72
CA ASN A 130 1.69 -26.48 -1.95
C ASN A 130 2.15 -25.70 -3.20
N ARG A 131 2.94 -24.64 -3.01
CA ARG A 131 3.53 -23.86 -4.11
C ARG A 131 4.83 -24.48 -4.60
N PRO A 132 5.33 -24.09 -5.78
CA PRO A 132 6.64 -24.51 -6.24
C PRO A 132 7.77 -24.15 -5.26
N LEU A 133 8.88 -24.90 -5.34
CA LEU A 133 10.09 -24.60 -4.58
C LEU A 133 10.54 -23.16 -4.86
N GLY A 134 10.85 -22.41 -3.79
CA GLY A 134 11.17 -20.99 -3.86
C GLY A 134 9.97 -20.04 -3.76
N GLU A 135 8.73 -20.55 -3.85
CA GLU A 135 7.50 -19.76 -3.66
C GLU A 135 6.78 -20.04 -2.34
N HIS A 136 7.35 -20.89 -1.48
CA HIS A 136 6.71 -21.25 -0.20
C HIS A 136 6.57 -20.07 0.76
N ASN A 137 7.55 -19.15 0.78
CA ASN A 137 7.52 -17.97 1.63
C ASN A 137 7.08 -16.75 0.80
N LEU A 138 5.97 -16.14 1.21
CA LEU A 138 5.36 -15.01 0.51
C LEU A 138 6.30 -13.81 0.37
N VAL A 139 7.04 -13.48 1.44
CA VAL A 139 7.94 -12.33 1.47
C VAL A 139 9.08 -12.53 0.48
N GLU A 140 9.74 -13.69 0.53
CA GLU A 140 10.84 -14.02 -0.37
C GLU A 140 10.39 -14.06 -1.84
N TRP A 141 9.22 -14.65 -2.11
CA TRP A 141 8.65 -14.66 -3.46
C TRP A 141 8.32 -13.25 -3.99
N ALA A 142 7.72 -12.39 -3.16
CA ALA A 142 7.26 -11.08 -3.60
C ALA A 142 8.41 -10.08 -3.81
N LYS A 143 9.44 -10.16 -2.97
CA LYS A 143 10.58 -9.20 -2.92
C LYS A 143 11.16 -8.79 -4.29
N PRO A 144 11.51 -9.71 -5.22
CA PRO A 144 12.04 -9.32 -6.54
C PRO A 144 11.04 -8.54 -7.41
N TYR A 145 9.74 -8.76 -7.22
CA TYR A 145 8.69 -8.04 -7.95
C TYR A 145 8.41 -6.68 -7.32
N LEU A 146 8.40 -6.59 -6.00
CA LEU A 146 8.11 -5.34 -5.30
C LEU A 146 9.24 -4.32 -5.44
N ALA A 147 10.49 -4.78 -5.63
CA ALA A 147 11.63 -3.90 -5.91
C ALA A 147 11.51 -3.13 -7.24
N ASN A 148 10.66 -3.59 -8.17
CA ASN A 148 10.46 -2.95 -9.45
C ASN A 148 9.00 -2.52 -9.61
N LYS A 149 8.75 -1.20 -9.64
CA LYS A 149 7.39 -0.63 -9.81
C LYS A 149 6.62 -1.25 -10.98
N ARG A 150 7.29 -1.53 -12.10
CA ARG A 150 6.66 -2.14 -13.29
C ARG A 150 6.25 -3.59 -13.08
N LYS A 151 6.72 -4.29 -12.03
CA LYS A 151 6.42 -5.70 -11.75
C LYS A 151 5.42 -5.88 -10.60
N VAL A 152 5.00 -4.81 -9.92
CA VAL A 152 4.09 -4.87 -8.76
C VAL A 152 2.78 -5.61 -9.08
N PHE A 153 2.24 -5.43 -10.29
CA PHE A 153 1.01 -6.11 -10.71
C PHE A 153 1.10 -7.65 -10.66
N ARG A 154 2.30 -8.24 -10.72
CA ARG A 154 2.49 -9.70 -10.61
C ARG A 154 2.24 -10.23 -9.20
N VAL A 155 2.29 -9.34 -8.20
CA VAL A 155 2.05 -9.70 -6.80
C VAL A 155 0.59 -9.51 -6.43
N LEU A 156 -0.12 -8.61 -7.09
CA LEU A 156 -1.51 -8.29 -6.76
C LEU A 156 -2.44 -9.47 -7.07
N ASP A 157 -3.44 -9.65 -6.23
CA ASP A 157 -4.45 -10.69 -6.37
C ASP A 157 -5.28 -10.46 -7.65
N ASN A 158 -5.21 -11.40 -8.59
CA ASN A 158 -5.96 -11.33 -9.85
C ASN A 158 -7.49 -11.20 -9.64
N ARG A 159 -8.01 -11.65 -8.48
CA ARG A 159 -9.43 -11.55 -8.12
C ARG A 159 -9.87 -10.12 -7.77
N LEU A 160 -8.94 -9.17 -7.68
CA LEU A 160 -9.26 -7.76 -7.53
C LEU A 160 -9.73 -7.13 -8.84
N GLU A 161 -9.56 -7.80 -9.98
CA GLU A 161 -10.09 -7.40 -11.30
C GLU A 161 -9.77 -5.94 -11.69
N GLY A 162 -8.61 -5.44 -11.25
CA GLY A 162 -8.19 -4.06 -11.54
C GLY A 162 -8.99 -2.97 -10.82
N GLN A 163 -9.77 -3.31 -9.78
CA GLN A 163 -10.54 -2.35 -8.97
C GLN A 163 -9.64 -1.51 -8.02
N TYR A 164 -8.49 -1.07 -8.51
CA TYR A 164 -7.54 -0.24 -7.79
C TYR A 164 -6.80 0.69 -8.76
N LYS A 165 -6.41 1.88 -8.29
CA LYS A 165 -5.54 2.75 -9.07
C LYS A 165 -4.09 2.25 -8.97
N ILE A 166 -3.34 2.36 -10.06
CA ILE A 166 -1.94 1.94 -10.11
C ILE A 166 -1.12 2.70 -9.06
N GLU A 167 -1.37 3.99 -8.85
CA GLU A 167 -0.66 4.76 -7.83
C GLU A 167 -0.97 4.28 -6.40
N GLU A 168 -2.23 3.92 -6.12
CA GLU A 168 -2.64 3.38 -4.83
C GLU A 168 -1.98 2.02 -4.56
N ALA A 169 -1.98 1.14 -5.55
CA ALA A 169 -1.32 -0.16 -5.46
C ALA A 169 0.19 -0.02 -5.22
N HIS A 170 0.85 0.91 -5.92
CA HIS A 170 2.26 1.20 -5.69
C HIS A 170 2.53 1.71 -4.27
N LYS A 171 1.72 2.63 -3.76
CA LYS A 171 1.86 3.17 -2.41
C LYS A 171 1.62 2.09 -1.34
N ALA A 172 0.56 1.27 -1.48
CA ALA A 172 0.28 0.17 -0.54
C ALA A 172 1.40 -0.88 -0.53
N THR A 173 1.93 -1.21 -1.70
CA THR A 173 3.07 -2.12 -1.84
C THR A 173 4.35 -1.54 -1.24
N THR A 174 4.60 -0.25 -1.45
CA THR A 174 5.75 0.45 -0.86
C THR A 174 5.66 0.46 0.67
N LEU A 175 4.45 0.66 1.21
CA LEU A 175 4.19 0.56 2.65
C LEU A 175 4.51 -0.84 3.18
N ALA A 176 4.03 -1.89 2.50
CA ALA A 176 4.34 -3.28 2.86
C ALA A 176 5.87 -3.53 2.86
N LEU A 177 6.58 -3.08 1.82
CA LEU A 177 8.05 -3.21 1.75
C LEU A 177 8.79 -2.49 2.89
N ARG A 178 8.35 -1.27 3.25
CA ARG A 178 8.96 -0.55 4.38
C ARG A 178 8.74 -1.29 5.70
N CYS A 179 7.56 -1.87 5.91
CA CYS A 179 7.28 -2.70 7.08
C CYS A 179 8.13 -3.97 7.11
N LEU A 180 8.37 -4.57 5.94
CA LEU A 180 9.17 -5.79 5.75
C LEU A 180 10.70 -5.56 5.71
N SER A 181 11.18 -4.34 6.01
CA SER A 181 12.60 -4.03 5.98
C SER A 181 13.41 -4.94 6.92
N MET A 182 14.55 -5.46 6.44
CA MET A 182 15.51 -6.19 7.27
C MET A 182 16.13 -5.30 8.35
N ASN A 183 16.33 -4.02 8.04
CA ASN A 183 16.81 -3.06 9.01
C ASN A 183 15.61 -2.45 9.77
N ILE A 184 15.57 -2.71 11.07
CA ILE A 184 14.55 -2.26 12.02
C ILE A 184 14.33 -0.74 11.96
N LYS A 185 15.41 0.04 11.75
CA LYS A 185 15.36 1.50 11.73
C LYS A 185 14.56 2.06 10.56
N PHE A 186 14.47 1.32 9.45
CA PHE A 186 13.69 1.75 8.27
C PHE A 186 12.22 1.34 8.35
N ARG A 187 11.85 0.48 9.30
CA ARG A 187 10.43 0.16 9.52
C ARG A 187 9.73 1.38 10.12
N PRO A 188 8.56 1.77 9.58
CA PRO A 188 7.76 2.86 10.16
C PRO A 188 7.29 2.48 11.57
N ASN A 189 6.80 3.47 12.30
CA ASN A 189 6.00 3.20 13.50
C ASN A 189 4.55 2.93 13.06
N MET A 190 3.74 2.27 13.90
CA MET A 190 2.36 1.97 13.50
C MET A 190 1.50 3.21 13.30
N GLU A 191 1.80 4.33 13.95
CA GLU A 191 1.16 5.62 13.68
C GLU A 191 1.40 6.09 12.23
N ASP A 192 2.65 6.00 11.75
CA ASP A 192 2.99 6.34 10.36
C ASP A 192 2.28 5.43 9.36
N VAL A 193 2.12 4.14 9.73
CA VAL A 193 1.39 3.16 8.92
C VAL A 193 -0.09 3.52 8.82
N VAL A 194 -0.70 3.95 9.94
CA VAL A 194 -2.09 4.44 9.97
C VAL A 194 -2.25 5.65 9.04
N VAL A 195 -1.40 6.67 9.19
CA VAL A 195 -1.42 7.87 8.33
C VAL A 195 -1.29 7.51 6.85
N ALA A 196 -0.37 6.60 6.51
CA ALA A 196 -0.18 6.16 5.13
C ALA A 196 -1.42 5.45 4.55
N LEU A 197 -2.13 4.66 5.35
CA LEU A 197 -3.36 3.97 4.96
C LEU A 197 -4.57 4.91 4.87
N GLU A 198 -4.64 5.94 5.71
CA GLU A 198 -5.68 6.98 5.62
C GLU A 198 -5.55 7.77 4.31
N GLN A 199 -4.33 8.14 3.94
CA GLN A 199 -4.04 8.80 2.65
C GLN A 199 -4.39 7.93 1.44
N LEU A 200 -4.43 6.60 1.60
CA LEU A 200 -4.85 5.67 0.55
C LEU A 200 -6.37 5.54 0.44
N GLN A 201 -7.11 5.86 1.50
CA GLN A 201 -8.58 5.82 1.51
C GLN A 201 -9.23 7.19 1.28
N ALA A 202 -8.49 8.28 1.45
CA ALA A 202 -9.01 9.62 1.24
C ALA A 202 -9.54 9.78 -0.20
N PRO A 203 -10.81 10.17 -0.39
CA PRO A 203 -11.30 10.54 -1.71
C PRO A 203 -10.52 11.77 -2.14
N LYS A 204 -9.71 11.64 -3.20
CA LYS A 204 -9.10 12.81 -3.82
C LYS A 204 -10.24 13.65 -4.41
N GLY A 205 -10.62 14.72 -3.73
CA GLY A 205 -11.37 15.82 -4.36
C GLY A 205 -10.57 16.31 -5.57
N ASN A 206 -11.26 16.60 -6.67
CA ASN A 206 -10.70 17.06 -7.93
C ASN A 206 -9.54 18.05 -7.75
N GLU A 207 -8.30 17.60 -7.93
CA GLU A 207 -7.18 18.48 -8.27
C GLU A 207 -7.31 18.84 -9.77
N ASN A 208 -8.33 19.64 -10.09
CA ASN A 208 -8.29 20.45 -11.30
C ASN A 208 -7.23 21.53 -11.05
N GLY A 209 -6.02 21.28 -11.52
CA GLY A 209 -5.00 22.31 -11.68
C GLY A 209 -5.55 23.40 -12.59
N GLN A 210 -6.10 24.46 -12.00
CA GLN A 210 -6.24 25.75 -12.65
C GLN A 210 -4.85 26.25 -12.99
N SER A 211 -4.50 26.14 -14.28
CA SER A 211 -3.50 26.96 -14.93
C SER A 211 -3.84 28.43 -14.63
N LYS A 212 -3.18 29.02 -13.63
CA LYS A 212 -3.19 30.46 -13.44
C LYS A 212 -2.44 31.10 -14.61
N SER A 213 -3.14 31.34 -15.71
CA SER A 213 -2.73 32.33 -16.70
C SER A 213 -2.86 33.70 -16.04
N GLY A 214 -1.74 34.22 -15.53
CA GLY A 214 -1.65 35.57 -15.01
C GLY A 214 -1.90 36.57 -16.13
N ASN A 215 -3.10 37.15 -16.14
CA ASN A 215 -3.46 38.24 -17.04
C ASN A 215 -3.00 39.56 -16.41
N SER A 216 -1.75 39.95 -16.66
CA SER A 216 -1.24 41.27 -16.26
C SER A 216 -1.58 42.29 -17.34
N ASN A 217 -2.71 42.97 -17.16
CA ASN A 217 -3.03 44.24 -17.81
C ASN A 217 -1.94 45.26 -17.48
N ASN A 218 -1.13 45.66 -18.47
CA ASN A 218 -0.33 46.87 -18.37
C ASN A 218 -0.71 47.82 -19.50
N GLN A 219 -1.32 48.94 -19.08
CA GLN A 219 -1.74 50.07 -19.90
C GLN A 219 -0.55 50.60 -20.72
N ARG A 220 -0.70 50.69 -22.04
CA ARG A 220 0.23 51.42 -22.91
C ARG A 220 -0.44 52.69 -23.43
N VAL A 221 0.20 53.79 -23.08
CA VAL A 221 -0.08 55.18 -23.44
C VAL A 221 0.00 55.39 -24.95
N ARG A 222 -1.02 56.04 -25.51
CA ARG A 222 -1.09 56.52 -26.90
C ARG A 222 -0.12 57.69 -27.11
N ARG A 223 0.66 57.66 -28.18
CA ARG A 223 1.14 58.87 -28.87
C ARG A 223 1.01 58.70 -30.39
N HIS A 224 0.35 59.68 -31.01
CA HIS A 224 0.31 60.03 -32.43
C HIS A 224 1.73 60.11 -33.02
N SER A 225 2.05 59.93 -34.30
CA SER A 225 1.57 60.40 -35.62
C SER A 225 2.48 59.63 -36.63
N ALA A 226 2.34 59.55 -37.95
CA ALA A 226 1.39 59.84 -39.00
C ALA A 226 2.00 59.17 -40.27
N ASP A 227 1.21 59.15 -41.34
CA ASP A 227 1.64 59.11 -42.74
C ASP A 227 2.03 57.77 -43.42
N ASP A 228 1.00 57.25 -44.11
CA ASP A 228 0.87 57.28 -45.58
C ASP A 228 1.40 56.12 -46.46
N ALA A 229 0.63 55.92 -47.54
CA ALA A 229 0.92 55.20 -48.80
C ALA A 229 0.77 53.66 -48.91
N ARG A 230 -0.42 53.26 -49.41
CA ARG A 230 -0.71 52.52 -50.67
C ARG A 230 -0.04 51.16 -51.04
N SER A 231 -0.92 50.25 -51.51
CA SER A 231 -0.73 49.19 -52.54
C SER A 231 0.13 47.97 -52.15
N THR A 232 -0.12 46.70 -52.51
CA THR A 232 -1.00 46.03 -53.49
C THR A 232 -1.02 44.51 -53.23
N ASN A 233 -2.19 43.88 -53.40
CA ASN A 233 -2.50 42.51 -53.85
C ASN A 233 -1.38 41.49 -54.23
N ARG A 234 -1.36 40.29 -53.60
CA ARG A 234 -1.81 38.96 -54.14
C ARG A 234 -1.33 37.75 -53.31
N PRO A 235 -2.01 36.57 -53.39
CA PRO A 235 -1.79 35.41 -52.51
C PRO A 235 -0.89 34.32 -53.13
N VAL A 236 -0.26 33.48 -52.30
CA VAL A 236 0.53 32.31 -52.73
C VAL A 236 -0.12 31.02 -52.25
N SER A 237 -0.38 30.13 -53.20
CA SER A 237 -0.94 28.77 -53.09
C SER A 237 0.14 27.71 -52.84
N TYR A 238 -0.16 26.71 -52.01
CA TYR A 238 0.65 25.49 -51.82
C TYR A 238 0.26 24.38 -52.81
N PRO A 239 1.22 23.57 -53.32
CA PRO A 239 0.91 22.33 -54.03
C PRO A 239 0.97 21.10 -53.11
N ARG A 240 0.09 20.14 -53.42
CA ARG A 240 -0.10 18.81 -52.81
C ARG A 240 0.53 17.75 -53.73
N PRO A 241 1.03 16.62 -53.20
CA PRO A 241 1.02 15.38 -53.98
C PRO A 241 0.22 14.26 -53.30
N SER A 242 -0.38 13.44 -54.16
CA SER A 242 -1.36 12.37 -53.92
C SER A 242 -0.74 10.99 -53.74
N ALA A 243 -1.58 10.08 -53.25
CA ALA A 243 -1.35 8.74 -52.72
C ALA A 243 -0.94 7.64 -53.72
N SER A 244 -0.19 6.64 -53.19
CA SER A 244 -0.39 5.15 -53.25
C SER A 244 -0.44 4.44 -54.62
N PRO A 245 -0.22 3.10 -54.78
CA PRO A 245 -0.59 2.02 -53.83
C PRO A 245 0.26 0.71 -53.76
N LEU A 246 -0.06 -0.06 -52.68
CA LEU A 246 -0.23 -1.53 -52.50
C LEU A 246 0.74 -2.60 -53.07
N TYR A 247 1.20 -3.44 -52.12
CA TYR A 247 1.33 -4.92 -52.08
C TYR A 247 1.58 -5.73 -53.37
N ALA A 248 2.66 -6.52 -53.34
CA ALA A 248 2.62 -7.98 -53.27
C ALA A 248 3.88 -8.49 -52.55
#